data_AF-A0A7K0ZRM4-F1
#
_entry.id   AF-A0A7K0ZRM4-F1
#
_cell.length_a   1.000
_cell.length_b   1.000
_cell.length_c   1.000
_cell.angle_alpha   90.00
_cell.angle_beta   90.00
_cell.angle_gamma   90.00
#
_symmetry.space_group_name_H-M   'P 1'
#
loop_
_entity.id
_entity.type
_entity.pdbx_description
1 polymer ?
#
loop_
_entity_poly.entity_id
_entity_poly.type
_entity_poly.pdbx_seq_one_letter_code
_entity_poly.pdbx_strand_id
1 'polypeptide(L)'
;MSFDDFDDTTDDSYPQPMPVQARLGESEVILRRTIDIVATAPSMPLSSSPRIDRDEVIELLEDALVRLPDEIRQARWMLKERQEFLDKTKREADELLG
;
A
#
# COMPACT_ATOMS: atom_id res chain seq x y z
N MET A 1 36.14 -37.28 -3.46
CA MET A 1 34.83 -36.98 -4.07
C MET A 1 34.43 -35.60 -3.57
N SER A 2 34.43 -34.61 -4.46
CA SER A 2 34.16 -33.20 -4.14
C SER A 2 32.65 -32.96 -4.19
N PHE A 3 32.11 -32.33 -3.17
CA PHE A 3 30.68 -32.02 -2.97
C PHE A 3 30.31 -30.68 -3.64
N ASP A 4 30.67 -30.52 -4.92
CA ASP A 4 30.42 -29.29 -5.68
C ASP A 4 29.59 -29.62 -6.92
N ASP A 5 28.33 -29.99 -6.70
CA ASP A 5 27.28 -29.95 -7.73
C ASP A 5 25.89 -29.96 -7.06
N PHE A 6 25.63 -28.97 -6.19
CA PHE A 6 24.25 -28.65 -5.83
C PHE A 6 23.76 -27.70 -6.92
N ASP A 7 23.17 -28.29 -7.96
CA ASP A 7 22.42 -27.60 -9.01
C ASP A 7 21.35 -26.74 -8.32
N ASP A 8 21.59 -25.42 -8.28
CA ASP A 8 20.63 -24.40 -7.87
C ASP A 8 19.57 -24.29 -8.97
N THR A 9 18.78 -25.35 -9.13
CA THR A 9 17.47 -25.25 -9.76
C THR A 9 16.59 -24.49 -8.79
N THR A 10 16.73 -23.18 -8.79
CA THR A 10 15.75 -22.30 -8.17
C THR A 10 14.41 -22.66 -8.81
N ASP A 11 13.58 -23.39 -8.07
CA ASP A 11 12.29 -23.88 -8.51
C ASP A 11 11.36 -22.68 -8.71
N ASP A 12 11.38 -22.08 -9.90
CA ASP A 12 10.47 -21.02 -10.36
C ASP A 12 8.99 -21.49 -10.42
N SER A 13 8.71 -22.72 -9.96
CA SER A 13 7.36 -23.30 -9.86
C SER A 13 6.52 -22.69 -8.74
N TYR A 14 7.11 -21.90 -7.83
CA TYR A 14 6.32 -21.10 -6.90
C TYR A 14 5.71 -19.93 -7.69
N PRO A 15 4.36 -19.86 -7.81
CA PRO A 15 3.74 -18.66 -8.36
C PRO A 15 4.12 -17.49 -7.46
N GLN A 16 5.07 -16.69 -7.94
CA GLN A 16 5.40 -15.41 -7.33
C GLN A 16 4.08 -14.65 -7.29
N PRO A 17 3.57 -14.26 -6.11
CA PRO A 17 2.38 -13.44 -6.06
C PRO A 17 2.71 -12.20 -6.89
N MET A 18 2.02 -12.05 -8.02
CA MET A 18 2.14 -10.88 -8.87
C MET A 18 2.10 -9.68 -7.93
N PRO A 19 3.08 -8.76 -7.99
CA PRO A 19 2.99 -7.55 -7.21
C PRO A 19 1.74 -6.86 -7.75
N VAL A 20 0.62 -7.05 -7.05
CA VAL A 20 -0.50 -6.12 -7.09
C VAL A 20 0.21 -4.84 -6.75
N GLN A 21 0.44 -3.99 -7.75
CA GLN A 21 0.97 -2.65 -7.54
C GLN A 21 -0.08 -1.97 -6.70
N ALA A 22 0.04 -2.18 -5.40
CA ALA A 22 -0.97 -1.80 -4.47
C ALA A 22 -0.96 -0.29 -4.56
N ARG A 23 -2.08 0.31 -4.95
CA ARG A 23 -2.23 1.76 -5.00
C ARG A 23 -2.19 2.38 -3.60
N LEU A 24 -1.65 1.66 -2.61
CA LEU A 24 -1.48 2.08 -1.24
C LEU A 24 -0.72 3.40 -1.21
N GLY A 25 -1.33 4.38 -0.56
CA GLY A 25 -0.71 5.66 -0.31
C GLY A 25 -1.00 6.71 -1.39
N GLU A 26 -1.69 6.37 -2.48
CA GLU A 26 -2.18 7.40 -3.41
C GLU A 26 -3.14 8.36 -2.69
N SER A 27 -4.08 7.82 -1.91
CA SER A 27 -4.98 8.62 -1.09
C SER A 27 -4.26 9.45 -0.02
N GLU A 28 -3.16 8.94 0.55
CA GLU A 28 -2.37 9.69 1.53
C GLU A 28 -1.75 10.95 0.91
N VAL A 29 -1.19 10.84 -0.30
CA VAL A 29 -0.60 11.98 -1.01
C VAL A 29 -1.65 13.07 -1.24
N ILE A 30 -2.86 12.66 -1.63
CA ILE A 30 -3.97 13.59 -1.86
C ILE A 30 -4.36 14.31 -0.57
N LEU A 31 -4.53 13.57 0.53
CA LEU A 31 -4.85 14.16 1.84
C LEU A 31 -3.76 15.11 2.34
N ARG A 32 -2.48 14.75 2.16
CA ARG A 32 -1.35 15.62 2.52
C ARG A 32 -1.37 16.91 1.72
N ARG A 33 -1.58 16.82 0.40
CA ARG A 33 -1.71 18.00 -0.46
C ARG A 33 -2.86 18.89 0.01
N THR A 34 -4.02 18.32 0.33
CA THR A 34 -5.16 19.09 0.84
C THR A 34 -4.83 19.82 2.13
N ILE A 35 -4.14 19.15 3.07
CA ILE A 35 -3.69 19.78 4.32
C ILE A 35 -2.75 20.94 4.03
N ASP A 36 -1.78 20.77 3.12
CA ASP A 36 -0.82 21.81 2.76
C ASP A 36 -1.50 23.04 2.16
N ILE A 37 -2.48 22.84 1.26
CA ILE A 37 -3.29 23.93 0.68
C ILE A 37 -4.00 24.72 1.78
N VAL A 38 -4.66 24.04 2.71
CA VAL A 38 -5.38 24.68 3.81
C VAL A 38 -4.43 25.40 4.78
N ALA A 39 -3.28 24.79 5.08
CA ALA A 39 -2.30 25.33 6.03
C ALA A 39 -1.53 26.54 5.49
N THR A 40 -1.29 26.59 4.18
CA THR A 40 -0.52 27.67 3.52
C THR A 40 -1.40 28.76 2.93
N ALA A 41 -2.72 28.61 3.00
CA ALA A 41 -3.67 29.56 2.44
C ALA A 41 -3.51 30.96 3.06
N PRO A 42 -3.37 32.02 2.24
CA PRO A 42 -3.17 33.36 2.74
C PRO A 42 -4.41 33.86 3.50
N SER A 43 -4.19 34.37 4.70
CA SER A 43 -5.21 35.06 5.48
C SER A 43 -5.32 36.52 5.02
N MET A 44 -6.55 37.02 4.96
CA MET A 44 -6.81 38.43 4.62
C MET A 44 -6.56 39.30 5.86
N PRO A 45 -5.89 40.46 5.74
CA PRO A 45 -5.78 41.38 6.86
C PRO A 45 -7.19 41.82 7.28
N LEU A 46 -7.50 41.69 8.58
CA LEU A 46 -8.81 41.94 9.21
C LEU A 46 -9.89 40.85 9.02
N SER A 47 -9.54 39.68 8.46
CA SER A 47 -10.43 38.52 8.38
C SER A 47 -9.73 37.28 8.95
N SER A 48 -10.39 36.58 9.87
CA SER A 48 -9.92 35.29 10.40
C SER A 48 -10.07 34.13 9.41
N SER A 49 -10.59 34.38 8.21
CA SER A 49 -10.83 33.36 7.19
C SER A 49 -9.73 33.37 6.12
N PRO A 50 -9.01 32.25 5.92
CA PRO A 50 -8.09 32.07 4.79
C PRO A 50 -8.85 31.98 3.47
N ARG A 51 -8.27 32.52 2.39
CA ARG A 51 -8.83 32.37 1.04
C ARG A 51 -8.35 31.03 0.45
N ILE A 52 -9.25 30.07 0.36
CA ILE A 52 -9.00 28.72 -0.16
C ILE A 52 -9.89 28.50 -1.38
N ASP A 53 -9.37 27.88 -2.44
CA ASP A 53 -10.19 27.37 -3.53
C ASP A 53 -10.97 26.15 -3.01
N ARG A 54 -12.24 26.39 -2.68
CA ARG A 54 -13.13 25.37 -2.12
C ARG A 54 -13.33 24.21 -3.08
N ASP A 55 -13.43 24.48 -4.37
CA ASP A 55 -13.78 23.45 -5.34
C ASP A 55 -12.56 22.52 -5.57
N GLU A 56 -11.34 23.05 -5.62
CA GLU A 56 -10.11 22.25 -5.64
C GLU A 56 -10.00 21.34 -4.41
N VAL A 57 -10.25 21.87 -3.21
CA VAL A 57 -10.17 21.08 -1.96
C VAL A 57 -11.22 19.98 -1.93
N ILE A 58 -12.44 20.26 -2.38
CA ILE A 58 -13.51 19.26 -2.45
C ILE A 58 -13.15 18.15 -3.43
N GLU A 59 -12.66 18.49 -4.62
CA GLU A 59 -12.25 17.50 -5.64
C GLU A 59 -11.17 16.56 -5.09
N LEU A 60 -10.14 17.10 -4.44
CA LEU A 60 -9.09 16.28 -3.82
C LEU A 60 -9.66 15.36 -2.73
N LEU A 61 -10.58 15.85 -1.89
CA LEU A 61 -11.18 15.04 -0.83
C LEU A 61 -12.09 13.94 -1.40
N GLU A 62 -12.85 14.22 -2.44
CA GLU A 62 -13.69 13.22 -3.14
C GLU A 62 -12.83 12.14 -3.78
N ASP A 63 -11.72 12.52 -4.41
CA ASP A 63 -10.75 11.59 -4.98
C ASP A 63 -10.18 10.62 -3.92
N ALA A 64 -9.79 11.14 -2.75
CA ALA A 64 -9.34 10.32 -1.64
C ALA A 64 -10.46 9.39 -1.13
N LEU A 65 -11.69 9.88 -1.02
CA LEU A 65 -12.84 9.07 -0.58
C LEU A 65 -13.14 7.89 -1.52
N VAL A 66 -12.96 8.06 -2.82
CA VAL A 66 -13.17 6.99 -3.81
C VAL A 66 -12.09 5.92 -3.72
N ARG A 67 -10.83 6.30 -3.45
CA ARG A 67 -9.66 5.41 -3.51
C ARG A 67 -9.37 4.68 -2.19
N LEU A 68 -9.54 5.34 -1.05
CA LEU A 68 -9.24 4.78 0.28
C LEU A 68 -9.89 3.41 0.57
N PRO A 69 -11.18 3.18 0.28
CA PRO A 69 -11.82 1.91 0.60
C PRO A 69 -11.20 0.73 -0.16
N ASP A 70 -10.77 0.98 -1.39
CA ASP A 70 -10.11 -0.02 -2.21
C ASP A 70 -8.69 -0.29 -1.70
N GLU A 71 -7.91 0.76 -1.44
CA GLU A 71 -6.57 0.66 -0.84
C GLU A 71 -6.60 -0.12 0.49
N ILE A 72 -7.56 0.15 1.38
CA ILE A 72 -7.71 -0.59 2.65
C ILE A 72 -8.06 -2.06 2.41
N ARG A 73 -8.92 -2.37 1.44
CA ARG A 73 -9.27 -3.74 1.10
C ARG A 73 -8.05 -4.50 0.54
N GLN A 74 -7.28 -3.85 -0.32
CA GLN A 74 -6.02 -4.39 -0.85
C GLN A 74 -5.00 -4.62 0.28
N ALA A 75 -4.81 -3.66 1.18
CA ALA A 75 -3.93 -3.80 2.35
C ALA A 75 -4.31 -5.04 3.19
N ARG A 76 -5.60 -5.19 3.48
CA ARG A 76 -6.11 -6.34 4.24
C ARG A 76 -5.90 -7.66 3.52
N TRP A 77 -6.12 -7.70 2.21
CA TRP A 77 -5.90 -8.89 1.41
C TRP A 77 -4.42 -9.29 1.42
N MET A 78 -3.50 -8.35 1.20
CA MET A 78 -2.06 -8.63 1.25
C MET A 78 -1.58 -9.14 2.62
N LEU A 79 -2.14 -8.62 3.72
CA LEU A 79 -1.84 -9.15 5.06
C LEU A 79 -2.33 -10.58 5.24
N LYS A 80 -3.51 -10.91 4.70
CA LYS A 80 -4.07 -12.27 4.73
C LYS A 80 -3.22 -13.24 3.91
N GLU A 81 -2.89 -12.89 2.67
CA GLU A 81 -2.07 -13.72 1.78
C GLU A 81 -0.69 -13.98 2.38
N ARG A 82 -0.06 -12.97 2.99
CA ARG A 82 1.22 -13.14 3.67
C ARG A 82 1.12 -14.16 4.80
N GLN A 83 0.05 -14.13 5.60
CA GLN A 83 -0.12 -15.07 6.70
C GLN A 83 -0.32 -16.49 6.18
N GLU A 84 -1.17 -16.67 5.16
CA GLU A 84 -1.42 -17.97 4.55
C GLU A 84 -0.14 -18.57 3.92
N PHE A 85 0.68 -17.73 3.29
CA PHE A 85 1.98 -18.14 2.77
C PHE A 85 2.95 -18.61 3.87
N LEU A 86 3.04 -17.87 4.98
CA LEU A 86 3.89 -18.23 6.11
C LEU A 86 3.44 -19.53 6.78
N ASP A 87 2.13 -19.73 6.95
CA ASP A 87 1.57 -20.94 7.54
C ASP A 87 1.82 -22.17 6.66
N LYS A 88 1.67 -22.02 5.33
CA LYS A 88 2.00 -23.07 4.35
C LYS A 88 3.48 -23.43 4.40
N THR A 89 4.35 -22.43 4.35
CA THR A 89 5.81 -22.64 4.39
C THR A 89 6.25 -23.33 5.67
N LYS A 90 5.66 -22.96 6.81
CA LYS A 90 5.96 -23.60 8.10
C LYS A 90 5.54 -25.08 8.11
N ARG A 91 4.38 -25.40 7.55
CA ARG A 91 3.88 -26.77 7.46
C ARG A 91 4.74 -27.64 6.54
N GLU A 92 5.16 -27.10 5.40
CA GLU A 92 6.09 -27.78 4.48
C GLU A 92 7.45 -28.03 5.16
N ALA A 93 7.96 -27.05 5.93
CA ALA A 93 9.19 -27.22 6.69
C ALA A 93 9.06 -28.31 7.78
N ASP A 94 7.95 -28.33 8.52
CA ASP A 94 7.70 -29.36 9.55
C ASP A 94 7.52 -30.76 8.94
N GLU A 95 6.97 -30.89 7.73
CA GLU A 95 6.88 -32.16 6.98
C GLU A 95 8.25 -32.63 6.43
N LEU A 96 9.17 -31.71 6.15
CA LEU A 96 10.54 -32.04 5.70
C LEU A 96 11.51 -32.38 6.83
N LEU A 97 11.22 -31.93 8.06
CA LEU A 97 12.07 -32.13 9.24
C LEU A 97 11.64 -33.31 10.14
N GLY A 98 10.49 -33.94 9.84
CA GLY A 98 9.99 -35.16 10.47
C GLY A 98 10.31 -36.41 9.65
#